data_AF-J9RD91-F1
#
_entry.id   AF-J9RD91-F1
#
_cell.length_a   1.000
_cell.length_b   1.000
_cell.length_c   1.000
_cell.angle_alpha   90.00
_cell.angle_beta   90.00
_cell.angle_gamma   90.00
#
_symmetry.space_group_name_H-M   'P 1'
#
loop_
_entity.id
_entity.type
_entity.pdbx_description
1 polymer ?
#
loop_
_entity_poly.entity_id
_entity_poly.type
_entity_poly.pdbx_seq_one_letter_code
_entity_poly.pdbx_strand_id
1 'polypeptide(L)' 'GYGMTEAGPVLAMCLAFAKEPFDIKPGACGTVVRNAEMKIVD' A
#
# COMPACT_ATOMS: atom_id res chain seq x y z
N GLY A 1 4.50 -3.71 2.81
CA GLY A 1 3.69 -2.66 3.47
C GLY A 1 4.56 -1.43 3.61
N TYR A 2 3.95 -0.25 3.64
CA TYR A 2 4.66 1.02 3.82
C TYR A 2 3.86 1.93 4.76
N GLY A 3 4.56 2.57 5.68
CA GLY A 3 3.97 3.36 6.76
C GLY A 3 4.80 4.57 7.14
N MET A 4 4.11 5.56 7.71
CA MET A 4 4.66 6.83 8.20
C MET A 4 3.68 7.37 9.25
N THR A 5 4.18 7.84 10.40
CA THR A 5 3.33 8.25 11.53
C THR A 5 2.32 9.35 11.15
N GLU A 6 2.77 10.32 10.36
CA GLU A 6 2.01 11.48 9.91
C GLU A 6 0.91 11.13 8.91
N ALA A 7 0.99 9.98 8.25
CA ALA A 7 0.03 9.52 7.26
C ALA A 7 -1.07 8.61 7.84
N GLY A 8 -1.16 8.47 9.17
CA GLY A 8 -2.11 7.56 9.80
C GLY A 8 -1.74 6.10 9.56
N PRO A 9 -0.80 5.58 10.37
CA PRO A 9 0.44 4.83 10.08
C PRO A 9 0.61 4.01 8.78
N VAL A 10 -0.38 3.90 7.91
CA VAL A 10 -0.40 2.97 6.77
C VAL A 10 -0.69 3.73 5.48
N LEU A 11 0.31 3.79 4.58
CA LEU A 11 0.13 4.36 3.24
C LEU A 11 -0.15 3.26 2.22
N ALA A 12 0.49 2.10 2.36
CA ALA A 12 0.34 0.98 1.45
C ALA A 12 0.30 -0.37 2.19
N MET A 13 -0.58 -1.25 1.73
CA MET A 13 -0.75 -2.60 2.27
C MET A 13 -0.50 -3.66 1.18
N CYS A 14 -0.02 -4.83 1.59
CA CYS A 14 0.13 -5.95 0.66
C CYS A 14 -1.24 -6.57 0.38
N LEU A 15 -1.71 -6.52 -0.87
CA LEU A 15 -3.02 -7.07 -1.26
C LEU A 15 -3.05 -8.61 -1.29
N ALA A 16 -1.91 -9.29 -1.16
CA ALA A 16 -1.88 -10.72 -0.87
C ALA A 16 -2.54 -11.08 0.48
N PHE A 17 -2.72 -10.10 1.37
CA PHE A 17 -3.45 -10.25 2.64
C PHE A 17 -4.94 -9.91 2.54
N ALA A 18 -5.44 -9.53 1.36
CA ALA A 18 -6.87 -9.32 1.17
C ALA A 18 -7.62 -10.66 1.26
N LYS A 19 -8.92 -10.60 1.55
CA LYS A 19 -9.79 -11.79 1.58
C LYS A 19 -9.70 -12.58 0.27
N GLU A 20 -9.78 -11.86 -0.84
CA GLU A 20 -9.47 -12.37 -2.18
C GLU A 20 -8.07 -11.83 -2.53
N PRO A 21 -7.03 -12.68 -2.51
CA PRO A 21 -5.64 -12.22 -2.65
C PRO A 21 -5.32 -11.84 -4.09
N PHE A 22 -4.36 -10.92 -4.22
CA PHE A 22 -3.82 -10.47 -5.51
C PHE A 22 -2.36 -10.92 -5.67
N ASP A 23 -1.95 -11.16 -6.92
CA ASP A 23 -0.54 -11.39 -7.23
C ASP A 23 0.32 -10.18 -6.88
N ILE A 24 1.51 -10.44 -6.33
CA ILE A 24 2.46 -9.42 -5.87
C ILE A 24 3.86 -9.73 -6.36
N LYS A 25 4.66 -8.68 -6.57
CA LYS A 25 6.08 -8.80 -6.94
C LYS A 25 6.96 -8.80 -5.68
N PRO A 26 8.00 -9.66 -5.59
CA PRO A 26 9.03 -9.55 -4.55
C PRO A 26 9.66 -8.15 -4.55
N GLY A 27 9.88 -7.59 -3.37
CA GLY A 27 10.42 -6.23 -3.20
C GLY A 27 9.39 -5.09 -3.31
N ALA A 28 8.13 -5.37 -3.64
CA ALA A 28 7.10 -4.34 -3.64
C ALA A 28 6.71 -3.89 -2.21
N CYS A 29 6.47 -2.59 -2.03
CA CYS A 29 6.05 -2.02 -0.75
C CYS A 29 4.53 -2.13 -0.48
N GLY A 30 3.75 -2.63 -1.45
CA GLY A 30 2.29 -2.79 -1.36
C GLY A 30 1.56 -1.89 -2.35
N THR A 31 0.25 -1.73 -2.15
CA THR A 31 -0.64 -0.90 -2.95
C THR A 31 -1.29 0.16 -2.04
N VAL A 32 -1.52 1.37 -2.58
CA VAL A 32 -2.18 2.47 -1.85
C VAL A 32 -3.49 1.99 -1.23
N VAL A 33 -3.72 2.38 0.03
CA VAL A 33 -4.95 2.01 0.73
C VAL A 33 -6.19 2.60 0.07
N ARG A 34 -7.32 1.90 0.18
CA ARG A 34 -8.61 2.38 -0.33
C ARG A 34 -8.97 3.73 0.30
N ASN A 35 -9.74 4.55 -0.42
CA ASN A 35 -10.16 5.89 0.01
C ASN A 35 -9.00 6.88 0.26
N ALA A 36 -7.84 6.62 -0.35
CA ALA A 36 -6.70 7.54 -0.37
C ALA A 36 -6.20 7.70 -1.81
N GLU A 37 -5.65 8.86 -2.10
CA GLU A 37 -5.01 9.18 -3.38
C GLU A 37 -3.49 9.24 -3.19
N MET A 38 -2.75 8.77 -4.19
CA MET A 38 -1.29 8.83 -4.21
C MET A 38 -0.83 9.38 -5.55
N LYS A 39 0.10 10.33 -5.51
CA LYS A 39 0.81 10.83 -6.69
C LYS A 39 2.31 10.84 -6.43
N ILE A 40 3.09 10.67 -7.49
CA ILE A 40 4.52 10.92 -7.49
C ILE A 40 4.72 12.28 -8.16
N VAL A 41 5.56 13.13 -7.57
CA VAL A 41 5.93 14.44 -8.11
C VAL A 41 7.41 14.36 -8.49
N ASP A 42 7.79 15.02 -9.59
CA ASP A 42 9.20 15.20 -9.99
C ASP A 42 9.93 16.11 -8.99
#